data_AF-T0WP33-F1
#
_entry.id   AF-T0WP33-F1
#
_cell.length_a   1.000
_cell.length_b   1.000
_cell.length_c   1.000
_cell.angle_alpha   90.00
_cell.angle_beta   90.00
_cell.angle_gamma   90.00
#
_symmetry.space_group_name_H-M   'P 1'
#
loop_
_entity.id
_entity.type
_entity.pdbx_description
1 polymer ?
#
loop_
_entity_poly.entity_id
_entity_poly.type
_entity_poly.pdbx_seq_one_letter_code
_entity_poly.pdbx_strand_id
1 'polypeptide(L)'
;MTYQVKIIYPKEEAAENNKLTERTFNEFIDGLELEEVITQYEQLLTKGYSISVNFAPPQLDDKGTEPDPFMIAGRLELAGIPYKATLKLKASGDYESMVKIAKMIEQQDYDYDISAKLQIRENSSVDFEKEGSWFDKDYTKYTILPKASSQDIADLKTLYDALVEEHQKVTINIKAKVKKDDDDSFANQLAAYPPETMVIFKLTDADIYGE
;
A
#
# COMPACT_ATOMS: atom_id res chain seq x y z
N MET A 1 19.48 -9.18 9.96
CA MET A 1 18.23 -9.08 9.19
C MET A 1 18.23 -7.68 8.66
N THR A 2 18.42 -7.52 7.35
CA THR A 2 18.62 -6.23 6.72
C THR A 2 17.30 -5.60 6.28
N TYR A 3 17.30 -4.28 6.18
CA TYR A 3 16.18 -3.44 5.77
C TYR A 3 16.68 -2.38 4.79
N GLN A 4 15.73 -1.87 4.01
CA GLN A 4 15.95 -0.73 3.13
C GLN A 4 15.29 0.50 3.77
N VAL A 5 15.97 1.63 3.80
CA VAL A 5 15.42 2.89 4.33
C VAL A 5 15.34 3.92 3.21
N LYS A 6 14.15 4.49 3.03
CA LYS A 6 13.92 5.64 2.16
C LYS A 6 13.52 6.84 2.99
N ILE A 7 14.33 7.90 2.96
CA ILE A 7 14.07 9.15 3.66
C ILE A 7 13.58 10.18 2.66
N ILE A 8 12.41 10.78 2.91
CA ILE A 8 11.80 11.82 2.10
C ILE A 8 11.83 13.10 2.93
N TYR A 9 12.68 14.04 2.55
CA TYR A 9 12.85 15.30 3.26
C TYR A 9 11.73 16.30 2.93
N PRO A 10 11.51 17.33 3.78
CA PRO A 10 10.58 18.40 3.48
C PRO A 10 10.92 19.07 2.14
N LYS A 11 9.91 19.65 1.49
CA LYS A 11 10.15 20.40 0.25
C LYS A 11 10.85 21.69 0.57
N GLU A 12 11.93 21.98 -0.13
CA GLU A 12 12.59 23.27 -0.07
C GLU A 12 12.06 24.15 -1.20
N GLU A 13 11.54 25.33 -0.85
CA GLU A 13 11.20 26.36 -1.84
C GLU A 13 12.45 27.17 -2.17
N ALA A 14 12.86 27.14 -3.44
CA ALA A 14 13.92 27.99 -3.96
C ALA A 14 13.31 29.01 -4.94
N ALA A 15 13.68 30.28 -4.80
CA ALA A 15 13.37 31.29 -5.80
C ALA A 15 14.54 31.39 -6.79
N GLU A 16 14.46 30.67 -7.90
CA GLU A 16 15.40 30.81 -9.02
C GLU A 16 14.72 31.59 -10.16
N ASN A 17 15.31 32.71 -10.58
CA ASN A 17 14.84 33.53 -11.72
C ASN A 17 13.35 33.95 -11.65
N ASN A 18 12.89 34.49 -10.51
CA ASN A 18 11.49 34.92 -10.30
C ASN A 18 10.43 33.80 -10.48
N LYS A 19 10.82 32.53 -10.41
CA LYS A 19 9.91 31.39 -10.29
C LYS A 19 10.18 30.65 -8.99
N LEU A 20 9.11 30.40 -8.23
CA LEU A 20 9.14 29.45 -7.13
C LEU A 20 9.34 28.06 -7.70
N THR A 21 10.44 27.41 -7.34
CA THR A 21 10.73 26.02 -7.64
C THR A 21 10.76 25.22 -6.34
N GLU A 22 9.91 24.19 -6.26
CA GLU A 22 9.96 23.23 -5.15
C GLU A 22 11.00 22.15 -5.48
N ARG A 23 11.96 21.93 -4.58
CA ARG A 23 12.91 20.82 -4.67
C ARG A 23 12.57 19.76 -3.63
N THR A 24 12.59 18.50 -4.06
CA THR A 24 12.39 17.34 -3.19
C THR A 24 13.69 16.56 -3.11
N PHE A 25 14.20 16.37 -1.90
CA PHE A 25 15.38 15.55 -1.65
C PHE A 25 14.95 14.21 -1.03
N ASN A 26 15.41 13.11 -1.65
CA ASN A 26 15.15 11.76 -1.16
C ASN A 26 16.48 11.04 -1.00
N GLU A 27 16.64 10.34 0.12
CA GLU A 27 17.79 9.49 0.40
C GLU A 27 17.34 8.03 0.44
N PHE A 28 18.20 7.14 -0.05
CA PHE A 28 17.95 5.70 -0.06
C PHE A 28 19.18 4.99 0.49
N ILE A 29 18.97 4.15 1.49
CA ILE A 29 19.99 3.39 2.19
C ILE A 29 19.57 1.93 2.18
N ASP A 30 20.48 1.04 1.81
CA ASP A 30 20.23 -0.39 1.70
C ASP A 30 21.11 -1.16 2.69
N GLY A 31 20.68 -2.37 3.06
CA GLY A 31 21.45 -3.27 3.90
C GLY A 31 21.58 -2.86 5.37
N LEU A 32 20.63 -2.09 5.91
CA LEU A 32 20.66 -1.66 7.32
C LEU A 32 20.13 -2.74 8.26
N GLU A 33 20.85 -3.05 9.32
CA GLU A 33 20.35 -3.90 10.39
C GLU A 33 19.29 -3.19 11.25
N LEU A 34 18.49 -3.97 12.00
CA LEU A 34 17.38 -3.44 12.80
C LEU A 34 17.80 -2.28 13.73
N GLU A 35 18.91 -2.43 14.44
CA GLU A 35 19.43 -1.41 15.36
C GLU A 35 19.88 -0.14 14.62
N GLU A 36 20.38 -0.26 13.40
CA GLU A 36 20.81 0.87 12.57
C GLU A 36 19.60 1.67 12.06
N VAL A 37 18.51 0.98 11.70
CA VAL A 37 17.25 1.63 11.32
C VAL A 37 16.65 2.40 12.50
N ILE A 38 16.66 1.82 13.70
CA ILE A 38 16.20 2.49 14.93
C ILE A 38 17.08 3.71 15.22
N THR A 39 18.40 3.54 15.18
CA THR A 39 19.34 4.66 15.39
C THR A 39 19.10 5.79 14.39
N GLN A 40 18.84 5.46 13.12
CA GLN A 40 18.55 6.45 12.09
C GLN A 40 17.25 7.21 12.38
N TYR A 41 16.21 6.51 12.84
CA TYR A 41 14.95 7.12 13.25
C TYR A 41 15.14 8.11 14.41
N GLU A 42 15.82 7.69 15.48
CA GLU A 42 16.12 8.53 16.64
C GLU A 42 16.97 9.77 16.28
N GLN A 43 17.96 9.62 15.40
CA GLN A 43 18.78 10.73 14.92
C GLN A 43 17.96 11.77 14.14
N LEU A 44 16.99 11.34 13.34
CA LEU A 44 16.11 12.24 12.59
C LEU A 44 15.18 13.03 13.52
N LEU A 45 14.66 12.39 14.57
CA LEU A 45 13.88 13.07 15.60
C LEU A 45 14.74 14.09 16.36
N THR A 46 15.97 13.70 16.73
CA THR A 46 16.93 14.59 17.42
C THR A 46 17.31 15.81 16.56
N LYS A 47 17.29 15.68 15.23
CA LYS A 47 17.51 16.79 14.28
C LYS A 47 16.32 17.74 14.15
N GLY A 48 15.21 17.47 14.84
CA GLY A 48 14.02 18.34 14.85
C GLY A 48 13.01 18.05 13.74
N TYR A 49 13.01 16.84 13.17
CA TYR A 49 11.96 16.40 12.25
C TYR A 49 10.84 15.67 12.97
N SER A 50 9.60 15.83 12.51
CA SER A 50 8.50 14.89 12.78
C SER A 50 8.47 13.84 11.66
N ILE A 51 8.30 12.57 12.01
CA ILE A 51 8.48 11.43 11.11
C ILE A 51 7.18 10.66 10.99
N SER A 52 6.65 10.62 9.77
CA SER A 52 5.64 9.64 9.40
C SER A 52 6.33 8.40 8.83
N VAL A 53 6.18 7.27 9.53
CA VAL A 53 6.74 5.98 9.10
C VAL A 53 5.73 5.20 8.25
N ASN A 54 6.20 4.60 7.16
CA ASN A 54 5.43 3.63 6.40
C ASN A 54 6.30 2.42 6.05
N PHE A 55 5.71 1.22 6.06
CA PHE A 55 6.41 -0.03 5.78
C PHE A 55 5.92 -0.61 4.45
N ALA A 56 6.86 -0.97 3.59
CA ALA A 56 6.62 -1.63 2.32
C ALA A 56 7.39 -2.97 2.31
N PRO A 57 6.75 -4.07 2.74
CA PRO A 57 7.35 -5.40 2.68
C PRO A 57 7.81 -5.75 1.25
N PRO A 58 8.84 -6.59 1.08
CA PRO A 58 9.27 -7.01 -0.23
C PRO A 58 8.16 -7.80 -0.94
N GLN A 59 8.16 -7.83 -2.27
CA GLN A 59 7.17 -8.62 -3.02
C GLN A 59 7.45 -10.12 -2.91
N LEU A 60 8.71 -10.49 -2.73
CA LEU A 60 9.20 -11.86 -2.56
C LEU A 60 10.24 -11.82 -1.44
N ASP A 61 10.20 -12.80 -0.55
CA ASP A 61 11.24 -13.03 0.45
C ASP A 61 12.49 -13.66 -0.18
N ASP A 62 13.51 -13.90 0.64
CA ASP A 62 14.81 -14.48 0.25
C ASP A 62 14.70 -15.89 -0.38
N LYS A 63 13.55 -16.56 -0.23
CA LYS A 63 13.25 -17.89 -0.79
C LYS A 63 12.42 -17.81 -2.06
N GLY A 64 12.08 -16.59 -2.52
CA GLY A 64 11.20 -16.37 -3.65
C GLY A 64 9.72 -16.61 -3.33
N THR A 65 9.33 -16.61 -2.06
CA THR A 65 7.94 -16.73 -1.61
C THR A 65 7.35 -15.35 -1.27
N GLU A 66 6.08 -15.10 -1.62
CA GLU A 66 5.43 -13.84 -1.23
C GLU A 66 5.30 -13.81 0.31
N PRO A 67 5.72 -12.72 0.99
CA PRO A 67 5.62 -12.65 2.43
C PRO A 67 4.16 -12.72 2.88
N ASP A 68 3.89 -13.62 3.82
CA ASP A 68 2.54 -13.88 4.30
C ASP A 68 2.00 -12.68 5.11
N PRO A 69 0.98 -11.96 4.60
CA PRO A 69 0.39 -10.84 5.34
C PRO A 69 -0.24 -11.29 6.66
N PHE A 70 -0.77 -12.51 6.76
CA PHE A 70 -1.35 -13.04 7.99
C PHE A 70 -0.30 -13.18 9.10
N MET A 71 0.95 -13.50 8.74
CA MET A 71 2.06 -13.55 9.71
C MET A 71 2.44 -12.16 10.23
N ILE A 72 2.45 -11.13 9.38
CA ILE A 72 2.75 -9.75 9.80
C ILE A 72 1.65 -9.25 10.75
N ALA A 73 0.39 -9.46 10.39
CA ALA A 73 -0.75 -9.10 11.24
C ALA A 73 -0.69 -9.79 12.60
N GLY A 74 -0.46 -11.11 12.64
CA GLY A 74 -0.34 -11.85 13.89
C GLY A 74 0.81 -11.36 14.78
N ARG A 75 1.94 -10.94 14.20
CA ARG A 75 3.04 -10.31 14.96
C ARG A 75 2.65 -8.96 15.56
N LEU A 76 1.93 -8.13 14.81
CA LEU A 76 1.41 -6.85 15.32
C LEU A 76 0.40 -7.06 16.45
N GLU A 77 -0.48 -8.05 16.35
CA GLU A 77 -1.42 -8.42 17.41
C GLU A 77 -0.70 -8.87 18.69
N LEU A 78 0.31 -9.75 18.55
CA LEU A 78 1.13 -10.21 19.69
C LEU A 78 1.89 -9.06 20.36
N ALA A 79 2.29 -8.04 19.59
CA ALA A 79 2.91 -6.83 20.10
C ALA A 79 1.90 -5.80 20.66
N GLY A 80 0.59 -6.08 20.59
CA GLY A 80 -0.46 -5.16 21.01
C GLY A 80 -0.60 -3.91 20.13
N ILE A 81 -0.08 -3.95 18.90
CA ILE A 81 -0.10 -2.83 17.96
C ILE A 81 -1.37 -2.88 17.12
N PRO A 82 -2.28 -1.89 17.25
CA PRO A 82 -3.48 -1.85 16.41
C PRO A 82 -3.10 -1.63 14.95
N TYR A 83 -3.79 -2.29 14.02
CA TYR A 83 -3.54 -2.15 12.59
C TYR A 83 -4.84 -2.05 11.78
N LYS A 84 -4.68 -1.81 10.48
CA LYS A 84 -5.74 -1.91 9.48
C LYS A 84 -5.19 -2.74 8.31
N ALA A 85 -5.83 -3.86 8.04
CA ALA A 85 -5.61 -4.65 6.84
C ALA A 85 -6.52 -4.15 5.72
N THR A 86 -6.01 -4.13 4.49
CA THR A 86 -6.80 -3.74 3.31
C THR A 86 -6.43 -4.65 2.16
N LEU A 87 -7.43 -5.38 1.64
CA LEU A 87 -7.27 -6.24 0.48
C LEU A 87 -7.25 -5.38 -0.78
N LYS A 88 -6.22 -5.56 -1.60
CA LYS A 88 -6.05 -4.94 -2.91
C LYS A 88 -6.12 -6.03 -3.96
N LEU A 89 -6.95 -5.80 -4.96
CA LEU A 89 -7.12 -6.70 -6.10
C LEU A 89 -6.65 -6.00 -7.37
N LYS A 90 -5.78 -6.66 -8.15
CA LYS A 90 -5.39 -6.21 -9.49
C LYS A 90 -6.13 -7.02 -10.56
N ALA A 91 -7.46 -7.05 -10.48
CA ALA A 91 -8.30 -7.74 -11.45
C ALA A 91 -8.71 -6.80 -12.57
N SER A 92 -8.52 -7.26 -13.81
CA SER A 92 -9.00 -6.55 -14.99
C SER A 92 -9.31 -7.54 -16.10
N GLY A 93 -10.40 -7.33 -16.84
CA GLY A 93 -10.84 -8.27 -17.87
C GLY A 93 -12.09 -7.80 -18.57
N ASP A 94 -12.80 -8.76 -19.17
CA ASP A 94 -14.11 -8.53 -19.78
C ASP A 94 -15.23 -8.44 -18.73
N TYR A 95 -16.42 -8.10 -19.19
CA TYR A 95 -17.60 -7.95 -18.33
C TYR A 95 -17.93 -9.23 -17.56
N GLU A 96 -17.95 -10.38 -18.22
CA GLU A 96 -18.34 -11.67 -17.61
C GLU A 96 -17.39 -12.04 -16.46
N SER A 97 -16.08 -11.85 -16.68
CA SER A 97 -15.05 -12.09 -15.68
C SER A 97 -15.23 -11.18 -14.47
N MET A 98 -15.48 -9.88 -14.69
CA MET A 98 -15.65 -8.94 -13.59
C MET A 98 -16.97 -9.15 -12.84
N VAL A 99 -18.04 -9.59 -13.49
CA VAL A 99 -19.29 -9.98 -12.82
C VAL A 99 -19.07 -11.16 -11.88
N LYS A 100 -18.25 -12.15 -12.27
CA LYS A 100 -17.92 -13.28 -11.40
C LYS A 100 -17.21 -12.81 -10.13
N ILE A 101 -16.22 -11.93 -10.27
CA ILE A 101 -15.47 -11.36 -9.15
C ILE A 101 -16.36 -10.46 -8.28
N ALA A 102 -17.19 -9.62 -8.88
CA ALA A 102 -18.13 -8.75 -8.16
C ALA A 102 -19.03 -9.56 -7.22
N LYS A 103 -19.61 -10.67 -7.72
CA LYS A 103 -20.45 -11.56 -6.91
C LYS A 103 -19.70 -12.15 -5.71
N MET A 104 -18.43 -12.50 -5.86
CA MET A 104 -17.62 -13.01 -4.74
C MET A 104 -17.40 -11.96 -3.66
N ILE A 105 -17.22 -10.69 -4.06
CA ILE A 105 -17.08 -9.57 -3.14
C ILE A 105 -18.42 -9.28 -2.43
N GLU A 106 -19.54 -9.27 -3.18
CA GLU A 106 -20.89 -9.07 -2.64
C GLU A 106 -21.30 -10.16 -1.64
N GLN A 107 -20.94 -11.42 -1.90
CA GLN A 107 -21.25 -12.56 -1.01
C GLN A 107 -20.60 -12.43 0.38
N GLN A 108 -19.60 -11.56 0.51
CA GLN A 108 -18.88 -11.29 1.75
C GLN A 108 -19.26 -9.90 2.32
N ASP A 109 -20.35 -9.31 1.84
CA ASP A 109 -20.88 -8.00 2.26
C ASP A 109 -19.87 -6.84 2.14
N TYR A 110 -18.93 -6.93 1.20
CA TYR A 110 -18.01 -5.83 0.91
C TYR A 110 -18.50 -4.96 -0.25
N ASP A 111 -18.36 -3.64 -0.11
CA ASP A 111 -18.53 -2.72 -1.21
C ASP A 111 -17.40 -2.85 -2.24
N TYR A 112 -17.65 -2.41 -3.47
CA TYR A 112 -16.64 -2.34 -4.53
C TYR A 112 -16.95 -1.25 -5.55
N ASP A 113 -15.92 -0.78 -6.25
CA ASP A 113 -16.05 0.10 -7.40
C ASP A 113 -15.73 -0.67 -8.69
N ILE A 114 -16.51 -0.45 -9.74
CA ILE A 114 -16.20 -0.92 -11.10
C ILE A 114 -15.89 0.29 -11.99
N SER A 115 -14.82 0.17 -12.76
CA SER A 115 -14.46 1.12 -13.81
C SER A 115 -14.33 0.40 -15.15
N ALA A 116 -14.76 1.05 -16.23
CA ALA A 116 -14.68 0.55 -17.59
C ALA A 116 -13.84 1.49 -18.44
N LYS A 117 -12.89 0.93 -19.19
CA LYS A 117 -12.08 1.66 -20.17
C LYS A 117 -12.50 1.23 -21.58
N LEU A 118 -13.27 2.10 -22.24
CA LEU A 118 -13.72 1.95 -23.62
C LEU A 118 -12.65 2.48 -24.58
N GLN A 119 -12.21 1.66 -25.54
CA GLN A 119 -11.22 2.02 -26.55
C GLN A 119 -11.89 2.34 -27.89
N ILE A 120 -12.36 3.58 -28.05
CA ILE A 120 -13.07 4.01 -29.26
C ILE A 120 -12.06 4.48 -30.32
N ARG A 121 -12.05 3.80 -31.46
CA ARG A 121 -11.18 4.09 -32.63
C ARG A 121 -11.94 3.79 -33.92
N GLU A 122 -11.40 4.21 -35.06
CA GLU A 122 -12.06 4.07 -36.38
C GLU A 122 -12.50 2.62 -36.70
N ASN A 123 -11.77 1.62 -36.19
CA ASN A 123 -12.09 0.20 -36.37
C ASN A 123 -12.67 -0.48 -35.12
N SER A 124 -13.03 0.25 -34.05
CA SER A 124 -13.62 -0.37 -32.86
C SER A 124 -15.11 -0.59 -33.04
N SER A 125 -15.59 -1.75 -32.60
CA SER A 125 -17.03 -2.07 -32.46
C SER A 125 -17.72 -1.29 -31.33
N VAL A 126 -16.95 -0.64 -30.44
CA VAL A 126 -17.44 0.13 -29.30
C VAL A 126 -17.88 1.53 -29.73
N ASP A 127 -19.11 1.87 -29.35
CA ASP A 127 -19.75 3.15 -29.58
C ASP A 127 -20.28 3.68 -28.24
N PHE A 128 -19.84 4.87 -27.84
CA PHE A 128 -20.25 5.47 -26.57
C PHE A 128 -21.76 5.72 -26.51
N GLU A 129 -22.41 5.99 -27.64
CA GLU A 129 -23.85 6.24 -27.68
C GLU A 129 -24.67 4.94 -27.65
N LYS A 130 -24.02 3.78 -27.77
CA LYS A 130 -24.66 2.47 -27.75
C LYS A 130 -24.11 1.63 -26.60
N GLU A 131 -24.78 1.69 -25.45
CA GLU A 131 -24.42 0.95 -24.23
C GLU A 131 -24.19 -0.54 -24.48
N GLY A 132 -24.98 -1.17 -25.35
CA GLY A 132 -24.81 -2.59 -25.71
C GLY A 132 -23.47 -2.94 -26.36
N SER A 133 -22.74 -1.96 -26.90
CA SER A 133 -21.41 -2.16 -27.48
C SER A 133 -20.30 -2.15 -26.43
N TRP A 134 -20.55 -1.68 -25.21
CA TRP A 134 -19.54 -1.55 -24.14
C TRP A 134 -19.12 -2.92 -23.56
N PHE A 135 -19.76 -4.00 -23.99
CA PHE A 135 -19.43 -5.35 -23.55
C PHE A 135 -18.44 -6.06 -24.50
N ASP A 136 -17.96 -5.35 -25.51
CA ASP A 136 -16.97 -5.88 -26.44
C ASP A 136 -15.66 -6.24 -25.72
N LYS A 137 -15.21 -7.48 -25.88
CA LYS A 137 -14.06 -8.05 -25.16
C LYS A 137 -12.71 -7.52 -25.65
N ASP A 138 -12.64 -7.06 -26.89
CA ASP A 138 -11.40 -6.60 -27.52
C ASP A 138 -11.17 -5.10 -27.29
N TYR A 139 -12.26 -4.33 -27.24
CA TYR A 139 -12.22 -2.86 -27.13
C TYR A 139 -12.69 -2.32 -25.78
N THR A 140 -13.20 -3.15 -24.87
CA THR A 140 -13.53 -2.73 -23.51
C THR A 140 -12.79 -3.54 -22.45
N LYS A 141 -12.22 -2.82 -21.48
CA LYS A 141 -11.56 -3.42 -20.32
C LYS A 141 -12.18 -2.92 -19.04
N TYR A 142 -12.72 -3.83 -18.24
CA TYR A 142 -13.26 -3.57 -16.92
C TYR A 142 -12.18 -3.79 -15.84
N THR A 143 -12.25 -3.03 -14.77
CA THR A 143 -11.38 -3.15 -13.58
C THR A 143 -12.25 -3.01 -12.34
N ILE A 144 -12.08 -3.91 -11.38
CA ILE A 144 -12.84 -3.94 -10.13
C ILE A 144 -11.92 -3.69 -8.94
N LEU A 145 -12.38 -2.83 -8.02
CA LEU A 145 -11.65 -2.44 -6.82
C LEU A 145 -12.52 -2.73 -5.58
N PRO A 146 -12.25 -3.79 -4.81
CA PRO A 146 -12.96 -4.05 -3.57
C PRO A 146 -12.59 -3.02 -2.51
N LYS A 147 -13.58 -2.62 -1.69
CA LYS A 147 -13.41 -1.78 -0.49
C LYS A 147 -13.28 -2.66 0.77
N ALA A 148 -12.59 -3.78 0.64
CA ALA A 148 -12.40 -4.74 1.72
C ALA A 148 -11.25 -4.30 2.64
N SER A 149 -11.60 -3.83 3.83
CA SER A 149 -10.64 -3.47 4.87
C SER A 149 -11.18 -3.80 6.25
N SER A 150 -10.34 -4.39 7.11
CA SER A 150 -10.70 -4.74 8.48
C SER A 150 -9.56 -4.42 9.46
N GLN A 151 -9.89 -4.41 10.75
CA GLN A 151 -8.93 -4.37 11.86
C GLN A 151 -8.49 -5.77 12.29
N ASP A 152 -9.21 -6.80 11.86
CA ASP A 152 -8.85 -8.21 11.99
C ASP A 152 -8.59 -8.77 10.60
N ILE A 153 -7.39 -9.29 10.36
CA ILE A 153 -7.03 -9.85 9.06
C ILE A 153 -7.84 -11.12 8.74
N ALA A 154 -8.37 -11.82 9.75
CA ALA A 154 -9.15 -13.04 9.57
C ALA A 154 -10.45 -12.77 8.78
N ASP A 155 -11.05 -11.58 8.92
CA ASP A 155 -12.25 -11.17 8.17
C ASP A 155 -12.00 -11.11 6.66
N LEU A 156 -10.75 -10.89 6.24
CA LEU A 156 -10.37 -10.82 4.83
C LEU A 156 -9.99 -12.19 4.27
N LYS A 157 -9.83 -13.22 5.13
CA LYS A 157 -9.29 -14.52 4.72
C LYS A 157 -10.17 -15.22 3.70
N THR A 158 -11.47 -15.28 3.95
CA THR A 158 -12.41 -15.97 3.05
C THR A 158 -12.43 -15.34 1.66
N LEU A 159 -12.46 -14.00 1.59
CA LEU A 159 -12.40 -13.29 0.30
C LEU A 159 -11.04 -13.46 -0.38
N TYR A 160 -9.95 -13.39 0.38
CA TYR A 160 -8.60 -13.61 -0.13
C TYR A 160 -8.46 -14.99 -0.78
N ASP A 161 -8.82 -16.05 -0.05
CA ASP A 161 -8.72 -17.43 -0.52
C ASP A 161 -9.57 -17.63 -1.80
N ALA A 162 -10.82 -17.14 -1.81
CA ALA A 162 -11.70 -17.25 -2.97
C ALA A 162 -11.15 -16.55 -4.22
N LEU A 163 -10.54 -15.37 -4.06
CA LEU A 163 -9.95 -14.63 -5.18
C LEU A 163 -8.64 -15.28 -5.67
N VAL A 164 -7.84 -15.87 -4.78
CA VAL A 164 -6.63 -16.63 -5.14
C VAL A 164 -6.97 -17.91 -5.89
N GLU A 165 -8.02 -18.63 -5.48
CA GLU A 165 -8.55 -19.80 -6.19
C GLU A 165 -8.99 -19.46 -7.63
N GLU A 166 -9.46 -18.24 -7.86
CA GLU A 166 -9.80 -17.69 -9.19
C GLU A 166 -8.59 -17.14 -9.96
N HIS A 167 -7.38 -17.49 -9.53
CA HIS A 167 -6.11 -17.05 -10.12
C HIS A 167 -5.95 -15.53 -10.19
N GLN A 168 -6.62 -14.78 -9.30
CA GLN A 168 -6.47 -13.34 -9.24
C GLN A 168 -5.21 -12.96 -8.46
N LYS A 169 -4.55 -11.87 -8.90
CA LYS A 169 -3.45 -11.29 -8.14
C LYS A 169 -4.01 -10.41 -7.02
N VAL A 170 -4.11 -11.01 -5.83
CA VAL A 170 -4.57 -10.37 -4.59
C VAL A 170 -3.37 -10.02 -3.72
N THR A 171 -3.38 -8.86 -3.10
CA THR A 171 -2.40 -8.52 -2.06
C THR A 171 -3.12 -7.92 -0.86
N ILE A 172 -2.65 -8.21 0.37
CA ILE A 172 -3.15 -7.56 1.57
C ILE A 172 -2.10 -6.55 2.03
N ASN A 173 -2.52 -5.30 2.16
CA ASN A 173 -1.70 -4.24 2.71
C ASN A 173 -2.01 -4.07 4.20
N ILE A 174 -0.99 -4.08 5.05
CA ILE A 174 -1.13 -3.93 6.50
C ILE A 174 -0.51 -2.60 6.91
N LYS A 175 -1.35 -1.75 7.49
CA LYS A 175 -0.94 -0.45 8.02
C LYS A 175 -1.19 -0.42 9.53
N ALA A 176 -0.12 -0.43 10.32
CA ALA A 176 -0.23 -0.19 11.76
C ALA A 176 -0.72 1.24 12.04
N LYS A 177 -1.50 1.38 13.12
CA LYS A 177 -2.12 2.62 13.58
C LYS A 177 -1.35 3.18 14.79
N VAL A 178 -0.05 3.35 14.61
CA VAL A 178 0.80 4.04 15.59
C VAL A 178 0.73 5.55 15.39
N LYS A 179 1.01 6.31 16.45
CA LYS A 179 1.13 7.76 16.35
C LYS A 179 2.42 8.11 15.60
N LYS A 180 2.49 9.33 15.07
CA LYS A 180 3.77 9.88 14.61
C LYS A 180 4.68 10.06 15.82
N ASP A 181 5.98 9.94 15.60
CA ASP A 181 7.00 10.21 16.62
C ASP A 181 6.84 9.32 17.88
N ASP A 182 6.40 8.07 17.66
CA ASP A 182 6.18 7.07 18.71
C ASP A 182 7.34 6.04 18.69
N ASP A 183 8.46 6.45 19.28
CA ASP A 183 9.71 5.71 19.35
C ASP A 183 9.54 4.34 20.01
N ASP A 184 8.76 4.31 21.11
CA ASP A 184 8.49 3.11 21.89
C ASP A 184 7.78 2.03 21.05
N SER A 185 6.89 2.45 20.15
CA SER A 185 6.18 1.55 19.25
C SER A 185 6.97 1.20 17.99
N PHE A 186 7.88 2.08 17.53
CA PHE A 186 8.57 1.93 16.25
C PHE A 186 9.42 0.66 16.18
N ALA A 187 10.23 0.38 17.22
CA ALA A 187 11.07 -0.81 17.25
C ALA A 187 10.25 -2.11 17.19
N ASN A 188 9.15 -2.16 17.96
CA ASN A 188 8.22 -3.29 17.99
C ASN A 188 7.49 -3.45 16.66
N GLN A 189 7.12 -2.33 16.03
CA GLN A 189 6.50 -2.33 14.71
C GLN A 189 7.46 -2.85 13.64
N LEU A 190 8.70 -2.34 13.59
CA LEU A 190 9.71 -2.76 12.64
C LEU A 190 9.99 -4.26 12.75
N ALA A 191 10.10 -4.78 13.98
CA ALA A 191 10.31 -6.21 14.24
C ALA A 191 9.17 -7.12 13.76
N ALA A 192 7.96 -6.58 13.57
CA ALA A 192 6.83 -7.35 13.02
C ALA A 192 7.00 -7.66 11.53
N TYR A 193 7.73 -6.81 10.80
CA TYR A 193 7.95 -6.93 9.36
C TYR A 193 9.11 -7.89 9.02
N PRO A 194 9.08 -8.54 7.85
CA PRO A 194 10.18 -9.41 7.40
C PRO A 194 11.43 -8.60 7.01
N PRO A 195 12.60 -9.27 6.88
CA PRO A 195 13.78 -8.67 6.25
C PRO A 195 13.48 -8.14 4.85
N GLU A 196 14.34 -7.25 4.35
CA GLU A 196 14.19 -6.55 3.07
C GLU A 196 12.94 -5.66 2.98
N THR A 197 12.25 -5.44 4.11
CA THR A 197 11.17 -4.45 4.18
C THR A 197 11.76 -3.06 3.98
N MET A 198 11.16 -2.31 3.05
CA MET A 198 11.46 -0.91 2.86
C MET A 198 10.71 -0.06 3.87
N VAL A 199 11.46 0.56 4.77
CA VAL A 199 10.99 1.54 5.75
C VAL A 199 11.08 2.92 5.13
N ILE A 200 9.95 3.61 5.02
CA ILE A 200 9.85 4.93 4.42
C ILE A 200 9.64 5.96 5.53
N PHE A 201 10.65 6.79 5.75
CA PHE A 201 10.57 7.96 6.64
C PHE A 201 10.17 9.17 5.83
N LYS A 202 8.96 9.67 6.05
CA LYS A 202 8.53 10.94 5.50
C LYS A 202 8.66 12.02 6.57
N LEU A 203 9.61 12.91 6.36
CA LEU A 203 9.96 13.98 7.27
C LEU A 203 9.07 15.21 7.01
N THR A 204 8.68 15.86 8.10
CA THR A 204 8.20 17.24 8.12
C THR A 204 9.01 17.97 9.18
N ASP A 205 9.14 19.29 9.06
CA ASP A 205 9.68 20.06 10.18
C ASP A 205 8.80 19.81 11.41
N ALA A 206 9.40 19.50 12.55
CA ALA A 206 8.64 19.41 13.79
C ALA A 206 8.12 20.81 14.11
N ASP A 207 6.83 20.95 14.40
CA ASP A 207 6.29 22.23 14.86
C ASP A 207 6.98 22.59 16.17
N ILE A 208 7.90 23.56 16.12
CA ILE A 208 8.54 24.14 17.32
C ILE A 208 7.54 25.06 18.07
N TYR A 209 6.34 25.26 17.53
CA TYR A 209 5.29 26.01 18.20
C TYR A 209 4.40 25.08 19.00
N GLY A 210 4.76 24.93 20.28
CA GLY A 210 3.77 24.61 21.30
C GLY A 210 2.72 25.73 21.37
N GLU A 211 1.46 25.33 21.37
CA GLU A 211 0.40 25.97 22.14
C GLU A 211 -0.16 24.95 23.14
#